data_AF-A0A4P9YZL8-F1
#
_entry.id   AF-A0A4P9YZL8-F1
#
_cell.length_a   1.000
_cell.length_b   1.000
_cell.length_c   1.000
_cell.angle_alpha   90.00
_cell.angle_beta   90.00
_cell.angle_gamma   90.00
#
_symmetry.space_group_name_H-M   'P 1'
#
loop_
_entity.id
_entity.type
_entity.pdbx_description
1 polymer ?
#
loop_
_entity_poly.entity_id
_entity_poly.type
_entity_poly.pdbx_seq_one_letter_code
_entity_poly.pdbx_strand_id
1 'polypeptide(L)'
;MEERQKIALEILDTERAYVERLTILLEQFRDPLVAKIGTPGQILADAAIQEIFKHLEPILSFHRELLQRLETRISVPSWNPVEGCLGDIFIRLAPYLKIYTMYLGNCSHAMGRVSAHMGASPAFVRFLKDVDRKQKIPGITLQAYLLEPMQRVPRYCLLLERLMRKTAIGHPDHEQLKDALEEVQKVTQFANEMLRGHDEARRIIDIQRSLAGFSERLLLPGRKLLRRGSVRKICRKNHQRREFFLFSDILIYASPGMIEESFVFHRKLLLEHCKVVSVTDNEMVQNAFQILSPDKSFQVYTESAQEKREWIDAIGMAIQELQEAQGTLKKEKKLRPQLDSFKHRVVEEYKAPVWVPDDDAVSCMICQLEFRLYRRKHHCRLCGKVVCHACSSRNFLIPGETAEEDRVERACDLCFHERWGNADADDEEEEALADMLRSRTMNFVQSPGLAARISRVSVRRSIRRRIGAKTCSPSTDTDAHAKRATSRQVLRSMPKGLYRISLAGKP
;
A
#
# COMPACT_ATOMS: atom_id res chain seq x y z
N MET A 1 -7.52 43.79 28.13
CA MET A 1 -7.27 43.52 29.57
C MET A 1 -8.19 42.43 30.08
N GLU A 2 -9.50 42.70 30.21
CA GLU A 2 -10.51 41.73 30.67
C GLU A 2 -10.51 40.41 29.86
N GLU A 3 -10.40 40.49 28.52
CA GLU A 3 -10.29 39.29 27.66
C GLU A 3 -9.05 38.45 27.96
N ARG A 4 -7.91 39.09 28.29
CA ARG A 4 -6.65 38.39 28.60
C ARG A 4 -6.79 37.62 29.92
N GLN A 5 -7.45 38.21 30.91
CA GLN A 5 -7.83 37.56 32.16
C GLN A 5 -8.79 36.38 31.94
N LYS A 6 -9.82 36.55 31.10
CA LYS A 6 -10.74 35.46 30.74
C LYS A 6 -10.02 34.28 30.09
N ILE A 7 -9.05 34.52 29.19
CA ILE A 7 -8.25 33.46 28.56
C ILE A 7 -7.30 32.78 29.56
N ALA A 8 -6.65 33.54 30.46
CA ALA A 8 -5.80 32.98 31.51
C ALA A 8 -6.57 32.06 32.47
N LEU A 9 -7.79 32.46 32.87
CA LEU A 9 -8.69 31.63 33.67
C LEU A 9 -9.18 30.41 32.88
N GLU A 10 -9.51 30.55 31.59
CA GLU A 10 -9.87 29.41 30.72
C GLU A 10 -8.72 28.38 30.61
N ILE A 11 -7.46 28.85 30.52
CA ILE A 11 -6.28 27.98 30.55
C ILE A 11 -6.24 27.19 31.86
N LEU A 12 -6.34 27.88 33.00
CA LEU A 12 -6.28 27.28 34.34
C LEU A 12 -7.43 26.28 34.59
N ASP A 13 -8.67 26.70 34.41
CA ASP A 13 -9.84 25.88 34.77
C ASP A 13 -9.95 24.66 33.85
N THR A 14 -9.60 24.80 32.57
CA THR A 14 -9.56 23.64 31.66
C THR A 14 -8.35 22.73 31.92
N GLU A 15 -7.26 23.24 32.53
CA GLU A 15 -6.14 22.41 33.01
C GLU A 15 -6.56 21.60 34.23
N ARG A 16 -7.16 22.25 35.24
CA ARG A 16 -7.65 21.59 36.45
C ARG A 16 -8.62 20.46 36.12
N ALA A 17 -9.58 20.73 35.24
CA ALA A 17 -10.53 19.73 34.77
C ALA A 17 -9.87 18.59 33.96
N TYR A 18 -8.79 18.87 33.23
CA TYR A 18 -8.04 17.82 32.50
C TYR A 18 -7.22 16.94 33.44
N VAL A 19 -6.54 17.52 34.43
CA VAL A 19 -5.83 16.78 35.48
C VAL A 19 -6.78 15.91 36.30
N GLU A 20 -7.98 16.41 36.64
CA GLU A 20 -9.01 15.60 37.31
C GLU A 20 -9.42 14.38 36.46
N ARG A 21 -9.65 14.57 35.15
CA ARG A 21 -10.06 13.48 34.25
C ARG A 21 -8.96 12.45 33.98
N LEU A 22 -7.69 12.88 33.86
CA LEU A 22 -6.54 11.97 33.85
C LEU A 22 -6.37 11.22 35.18
N THR A 23 -6.62 11.88 36.31
CA THR A 23 -6.55 11.26 37.63
C THR A 23 -7.64 10.19 37.79
N ILE A 24 -8.88 10.48 37.39
CA ILE A 24 -9.98 9.49 37.31
C ILE A 24 -9.61 8.30 36.42
N LEU A 25 -9.00 8.55 35.25
CA LEU A 25 -8.58 7.50 34.32
C LEU A 25 -7.61 6.49 34.95
N LEU A 26 -6.71 6.92 35.84
CA LEU A 26 -5.80 6.01 36.54
C LEU A 26 -6.44 5.42 37.81
N GLU A 27 -6.88 6.28 38.74
CA GLU A 27 -7.33 5.85 40.07
C GLU A 27 -8.64 5.05 40.06
N GLN A 28 -9.55 5.32 39.11
CA GLN A 28 -10.86 4.66 39.04
C GLN A 28 -10.94 3.52 38.01
N PHE A 29 -10.10 3.54 36.96
CA PHE A 29 -10.06 2.46 35.97
C PHE A 29 -8.82 1.57 36.09
N ARG A 30 -7.60 2.13 36.01
CA ARG A 30 -6.35 1.34 36.01
C ARG A 30 -6.13 0.62 37.34
N ASP A 31 -6.06 1.37 38.43
CA ASP A 31 -5.57 0.83 39.70
C ASP A 31 -6.49 -0.25 40.31
N PRO A 32 -7.84 -0.17 40.19
CA PRO A 32 -8.74 -1.26 40.57
C PRO A 32 -8.65 -2.51 39.68
N LEU A 33 -8.09 -2.41 38.47
CA LEU A 33 -7.76 -3.57 37.64
C LEU A 33 -6.41 -4.18 38.06
N VAL A 34 -5.41 -3.33 38.33
CA VAL A 34 -4.08 -3.75 38.84
C VAL A 34 -4.22 -4.48 40.19
N ALA A 35 -4.98 -3.93 41.13
CA ALA A 35 -5.22 -4.51 42.45
C ALA A 35 -5.93 -5.88 42.44
N LYS A 36 -6.47 -6.31 41.29
CA LYS A 36 -7.13 -7.61 41.11
C LYS A 36 -6.25 -8.66 40.44
N ILE A 37 -5.06 -8.30 39.94
CA ILE A 37 -4.11 -9.24 39.33
C ILE A 37 -3.74 -10.33 40.35
N GLY A 38 -3.76 -11.60 39.94
CA GLY A 38 -3.44 -12.74 40.82
C GLY A 38 -4.53 -13.10 41.84
N THR A 39 -5.66 -12.38 41.87
CA THR A 39 -6.80 -12.71 42.73
C THR A 39 -7.85 -13.53 41.97
N PRO A 40 -8.74 -14.28 42.64
CA PRO A 40 -9.89 -14.92 42.00
C PRO A 40 -10.85 -13.94 41.29
N GLY A 41 -10.74 -12.64 41.59
CA GLY A 41 -11.52 -11.56 40.97
C GLY A 41 -10.83 -10.87 39.79
N GLN A 42 -9.73 -11.42 39.26
CA GLN A 42 -8.97 -10.85 38.15
C GLN A 42 -9.85 -10.63 36.91
N ILE A 43 -9.81 -9.42 36.35
CA ILE A 43 -10.67 -9.00 35.22
C ILE A 43 -9.88 -8.99 33.89
N LEU A 44 -8.62 -8.54 33.94
CA LEU A 44 -7.69 -8.49 32.81
C LEU A 44 -6.34 -9.07 33.24
N ALA A 45 -5.52 -9.51 32.28
CA ALA A 45 -4.11 -9.82 32.54
C ALA A 45 -3.28 -8.54 32.65
N ASP A 46 -2.19 -8.56 33.44
CA ASP A 46 -1.29 -7.42 33.63
C ASP A 46 -0.84 -6.82 32.30
N ALA A 47 -0.33 -7.65 31.37
CA ALA A 47 0.07 -7.20 30.04
C ALA A 47 -1.02 -6.40 29.29
N ALA A 48 -2.30 -6.78 29.41
CA ALA A 48 -3.39 -6.04 28.80
C ALA A 48 -3.66 -4.70 29.51
N ILE A 49 -3.46 -4.61 30.82
CA ILE A 49 -3.56 -3.36 31.59
C ILE A 49 -2.40 -2.43 31.22
N GLN A 50 -1.16 -2.94 31.17
CA GLN A 50 0.01 -2.17 30.74
C GLN A 50 -0.10 -1.69 29.29
N GLU A 51 -0.70 -2.47 28.38
CA GLU A 51 -1.00 -2.04 27.01
C GLU A 51 -2.07 -0.93 26.96
N ILE A 52 -3.15 -1.03 27.73
CA ILE A 52 -4.27 -0.06 27.69
C ILE A 52 -3.86 1.29 28.30
N PHE A 53 -3.17 1.28 29.44
CA PHE A 53 -2.85 2.51 30.19
C PHE A 53 -1.40 3.00 29.98
N LYS A 54 -0.73 2.48 28.94
CA LYS A 54 0.68 2.78 28.63
C LYS A 54 0.91 4.29 28.50
N HIS A 55 2.01 4.78 29.08
CA HIS A 55 2.46 6.19 28.98
C HIS A 55 1.51 7.27 29.55
N LEU A 56 0.45 6.91 30.29
CA LEU A 56 -0.43 7.90 30.94
C LEU A 56 0.16 8.51 32.22
N GLU A 57 0.87 7.75 33.05
CA GLU A 57 1.45 8.25 34.31
C GLU A 57 2.44 9.43 34.10
N PRO A 58 3.36 9.39 33.11
CA PRO A 58 4.23 10.53 32.81
C PRO A 58 3.46 11.75 32.30
N ILE A 59 2.37 11.54 31.54
CA ILE A 59 1.48 12.62 31.10
C ILE A 59 0.81 13.27 32.30
N LEU A 60 0.17 12.49 33.18
CA LEU A 60 -0.46 13.02 34.39
C LEU A 60 0.54 13.76 35.29
N SER A 61 1.75 13.23 35.47
CA SER A 61 2.82 13.89 36.23
C SER A 61 3.21 15.25 35.63
N PHE A 62 3.36 15.32 34.29
CA PHE A 62 3.62 16.58 33.59
C PHE A 62 2.47 17.59 33.76
N HIS A 63 1.21 17.15 33.67
CA HIS A 63 0.04 18.03 33.81
C HIS A 63 -0.20 18.49 35.24
N ARG A 64 0.16 17.69 36.25
CA ARG A 64 0.18 18.12 37.67
C ARG A 64 1.19 19.25 37.90
N GLU A 65 2.40 19.15 37.34
CA GLU A 65 3.43 20.20 37.38
C GLU A 65 2.98 21.49 36.64
N LEU A 66 2.37 21.36 35.46
CA LEU A 66 1.80 22.49 34.71
C LEU A 66 0.69 23.18 35.51
N LEU A 67 -0.26 22.42 36.06
CA LEU A 67 -1.35 22.93 36.89
C LEU A 67 -0.81 23.66 38.12
N GLN A 68 0.14 23.08 38.85
CA GLN A 68 0.72 23.70 40.04
C GLN A 68 1.37 25.07 39.71
N ARG A 69 2.07 25.17 38.57
CA ARG A 69 2.65 26.44 38.11
C ARG A 69 1.60 27.47 37.73
N LEU A 70 0.54 27.05 37.02
CA LEU A 70 -0.58 27.92 36.67
C LEU A 70 -1.32 28.41 37.93
N GLU A 71 -1.64 27.53 38.88
CA GLU A 71 -2.29 27.90 40.14
C GLU A 71 -1.42 28.85 40.98
N THR A 72 -0.12 28.58 41.08
CA THR A 72 0.81 29.48 41.80
C THR A 72 0.88 30.88 41.16
N ARG A 73 0.81 30.97 39.83
CA ARG A 73 0.88 32.24 39.09
C ARG A 73 -0.45 32.98 39.02
N ILE A 74 -1.58 32.26 39.06
CA ILE A 74 -2.91 32.82 38.78
C ILE A 74 -3.74 33.08 40.06
N SER A 75 -3.60 32.25 41.09
CA SER A 75 -4.57 32.18 42.19
C SER A 75 -4.31 33.13 43.38
N VAL A 76 -3.17 33.82 43.50
CA VAL A 76 -2.87 34.72 44.64
C VAL A 76 -1.92 35.88 44.22
N PRO A 77 -2.13 37.13 44.68
CA PRO A 77 -3.39 37.81 44.97
C PRO A 77 -3.88 38.52 43.69
N SER A 78 -4.66 37.80 42.88
CA SER A 78 -5.04 38.16 41.49
C SER A 78 -3.87 38.32 40.52
N TRP A 79 -3.84 37.49 39.47
CA TRP A 79 -2.96 37.69 38.33
C TRP A 79 -3.27 39.03 37.64
N ASN A 80 -2.28 39.93 37.59
CA ASN A 80 -2.43 41.20 36.89
C ASN A 80 -2.39 40.98 35.37
N PRO A 81 -3.49 41.17 34.61
CA PRO A 81 -3.49 41.01 33.16
C PRO A 81 -2.72 42.11 32.42
N VAL A 82 -2.20 43.13 33.12
CA VAL A 82 -1.36 44.22 32.57
C VAL A 82 0.12 43.84 32.50
N GLU A 83 0.60 43.03 33.45
CA GLU A 83 2.05 42.78 33.65
C GLU A 83 2.39 41.29 33.72
N GLY A 84 1.42 40.47 34.14
CA GLY A 84 1.62 39.04 34.35
C GLY A 84 2.01 38.33 33.07
N CYS A 85 3.04 37.50 33.14
CA CYS A 85 3.44 36.59 32.07
C CYS A 85 2.92 35.17 32.34
N LEU A 86 2.69 34.41 31.27
CA LEU A 86 2.33 32.99 31.29
C LEU A 86 3.15 32.17 30.27
N GLY A 87 3.72 32.81 29.24
CA GLY A 87 4.56 32.17 28.24
C GLY A 87 5.81 31.50 28.85
N ASP A 88 6.41 32.08 29.89
CA ASP A 88 7.54 31.48 30.63
C ASP A 88 7.24 30.07 31.19
N ILE A 89 5.99 29.83 31.59
CA ILE A 89 5.54 28.52 32.07
C ILE A 89 5.51 27.52 30.90
N PHE A 90 4.96 27.93 29.76
CA PHE A 90 4.83 27.07 28.58
C PHE A 90 6.17 26.83 27.87
N ILE A 91 7.05 27.82 27.71
CA ILE A 91 8.40 27.63 27.15
C ILE A 91 9.17 26.57 27.94
N ARG A 92 9.14 26.65 29.28
CA ARG A 92 9.84 25.70 30.16
C ARG A 92 9.32 24.28 30.02
N LEU A 93 8.03 24.12 29.72
CA LEU A 93 7.34 22.83 29.73
C LEU A 93 7.14 22.20 28.33
N ALA A 94 7.12 23.01 27.27
CA ALA A 94 6.90 22.52 25.90
C ALA A 94 7.88 21.41 25.44
N PRO A 95 9.18 21.43 25.78
CA PRO A 95 10.09 20.32 25.43
C PRO A 95 9.64 18.94 25.94
N TYR A 96 8.94 18.91 27.09
CA TYR A 96 8.44 17.68 27.71
C TYR A 96 7.15 17.17 27.07
N LEU A 97 6.40 17.99 26.32
CA LEU A 97 5.21 17.53 25.58
C LEU A 97 5.54 16.43 24.56
N LYS A 98 6.82 16.22 24.21
CA LYS A 98 7.28 15.06 23.45
C LYS A 98 6.90 13.70 24.06
N ILE A 99 6.56 13.61 25.36
CA ILE A 99 5.99 12.37 25.94
C ILE A 99 4.70 11.92 25.26
N TYR A 100 3.92 12.85 24.68
CA TYR A 100 2.71 12.52 23.92
C TYR A 100 3.00 11.65 22.69
N THR A 101 4.18 11.75 22.08
CA THR A 101 4.56 10.94 20.92
C THR A 101 4.48 9.43 21.23
N MET A 102 4.93 9.04 22.43
CA MET A 102 4.90 7.65 22.92
C MET A 102 3.48 7.17 23.21
N TYR A 103 2.62 8.06 23.73
CA TYR A 103 1.22 7.76 24.00
C TYR A 103 0.41 7.57 22.70
N LEU A 104 0.54 8.52 21.77
CA LEU A 104 -0.20 8.55 20.51
C LEU A 104 0.07 7.31 19.65
N GLY A 105 1.32 6.84 19.60
CA GLY A 105 1.69 5.59 18.92
C GLY A 105 1.07 4.32 19.51
N ASN A 106 0.50 4.37 20.72
CA ASN A 106 -0.14 3.24 21.40
C ASN A 106 -1.66 3.42 21.57
N CYS A 107 -2.19 4.65 21.51
CA CYS A 107 -3.58 4.98 21.83
C CYS A 107 -4.60 4.18 20.98
N SER A 108 -4.35 3.99 19.70
CA SER A 108 -5.24 3.21 18.82
C SER A 108 -5.24 1.71 19.17
N HIS A 109 -4.09 1.15 19.56
CA HIS A 109 -3.99 -0.23 20.03
C HIS A 109 -4.73 -0.38 21.36
N ALA A 110 -4.55 0.54 22.31
CA ALA A 110 -5.28 0.56 23.58
C ALA A 110 -6.81 0.56 23.35
N MET A 111 -7.31 1.43 22.46
CA MET A 111 -8.72 1.47 22.07
C MET A 111 -9.20 0.14 21.46
N GLY A 112 -8.41 -0.48 20.60
CA GLY A 112 -8.68 -1.82 20.06
C GLY A 112 -8.73 -2.91 21.13
N ARG A 113 -7.80 -2.89 22.10
CA ARG A 113 -7.78 -3.83 23.25
C ARG A 113 -9.00 -3.65 24.14
N VAL A 114 -9.39 -2.42 24.45
CA VAL A 114 -10.61 -2.12 25.24
C VAL A 114 -11.84 -2.69 24.52
N SER A 115 -12.02 -2.40 23.22
CA SER A 115 -13.16 -2.92 22.45
C SER A 115 -13.18 -4.45 22.38
N ALA A 116 -12.03 -5.10 22.18
CA ALA A 116 -11.93 -6.56 22.18
C ALA A 116 -12.33 -7.16 23.55
N HIS A 117 -11.84 -6.59 24.65
CA HIS A 117 -12.19 -7.05 26.00
C HIS A 117 -13.64 -6.75 26.39
N MET A 118 -14.25 -5.67 25.88
CA MET A 118 -15.70 -5.43 26.05
C MET A 118 -16.55 -6.48 25.32
N GLY A 119 -16.12 -6.95 24.15
CA GLY A 119 -16.79 -8.04 23.44
C GLY A 119 -16.59 -9.42 24.07
N ALA A 120 -15.43 -9.67 24.70
CA ALA A 120 -15.06 -10.99 25.22
C ALA A 120 -15.29 -11.20 26.73
N SER A 121 -15.34 -10.13 27.55
CA SER A 121 -15.37 -10.24 29.01
C SER A 121 -16.57 -9.49 29.63
N PRO A 122 -17.66 -10.21 29.99
CA PRO A 122 -18.78 -9.63 30.74
C PRO A 122 -18.36 -9.05 32.10
N ALA A 123 -17.32 -9.60 32.72
CA ALA A 123 -16.75 -9.07 33.96
C ALA A 123 -16.13 -7.67 33.77
N PHE A 124 -15.46 -7.45 32.64
CA PHE A 124 -14.91 -6.13 32.28
C PHE A 124 -16.04 -5.13 31.96
N VAL A 125 -17.06 -5.54 31.20
CA VAL A 125 -18.24 -4.69 30.94
C VAL A 125 -18.97 -4.29 32.24
N ARG A 126 -19.13 -5.22 33.19
CA ARG A 126 -19.71 -4.91 34.50
C ARG A 126 -18.85 -3.92 35.28
N PHE A 127 -17.52 -4.12 35.29
CA PHE A 127 -16.58 -3.20 35.93
C PHE A 127 -16.69 -1.78 35.37
N LEU A 128 -16.72 -1.61 34.05
CA LEU A 128 -16.88 -0.29 33.42
C LEU A 128 -18.19 0.41 33.85
N LYS A 129 -19.30 -0.34 33.93
CA LYS A 129 -20.59 0.19 34.44
C LYS A 129 -20.56 0.53 35.93
N ASP A 130 -19.85 -0.25 36.74
CA ASP A 130 -19.70 0.01 38.17
C ASP A 130 -18.79 1.22 38.46
N VAL A 131 -17.82 1.51 37.58
CA VAL A 131 -17.02 2.74 37.62
C VAL A 131 -17.85 3.93 37.18
N ASP A 132 -18.54 3.85 36.04
CA ASP A 132 -19.40 4.91 35.49
C ASP A 132 -20.46 5.38 36.51
N ARG A 133 -21.14 4.45 37.19
CA ARG A 133 -22.12 4.74 38.25
C ARG A 133 -21.53 5.49 39.46
N LYS A 134 -20.21 5.45 39.68
CA LYS A 134 -19.53 6.17 40.77
C LYS A 134 -18.99 7.54 40.37
N GLN A 135 -19.00 7.89 39.09
CA GLN A 135 -18.47 9.18 38.64
C GLN A 135 -19.42 10.32 39.01
N LYS A 136 -18.86 11.50 39.30
CA LYS A 136 -19.64 12.75 39.53
C LYS A 136 -20.53 13.09 38.33
N ILE A 137 -20.10 12.73 37.12
CA ILE A 137 -20.80 12.94 35.85
C ILE A 137 -20.81 11.60 35.11
N PRO A 138 -21.87 10.78 35.21
CA PRO A 138 -21.99 9.53 34.48
C PRO A 138 -22.05 9.73 32.96
N GLY A 139 -21.61 8.72 32.21
CA GLY A 139 -21.70 8.65 30.75
C GLY A 139 -20.36 8.81 30.01
N ILE A 140 -19.26 9.13 30.70
CA ILE A 140 -17.93 9.24 30.07
C ILE A 140 -17.27 7.85 30.02
N THR A 141 -17.25 7.26 28.83
CA THR A 141 -16.65 5.92 28.61
C THR A 141 -15.14 5.92 28.80
N LEU A 142 -14.55 4.76 29.15
CA LEU A 142 -13.09 4.58 29.20
C LEU A 142 -12.43 4.99 27.87
N GLN A 143 -13.05 4.67 26.73
CA GLN A 143 -12.61 5.11 25.41
C GLN A 143 -12.56 6.65 25.28
N ALA A 144 -13.55 7.37 25.82
CA ALA A 144 -13.55 8.83 25.79
C ALA A 144 -12.39 9.40 26.62
N TYR A 145 -12.15 8.89 27.83
CA TYR A 145 -11.00 9.29 28.65
C TYR A 145 -9.66 9.03 27.96
N LEU A 146 -9.51 7.89 27.26
CA LEU A 146 -8.30 7.56 26.49
C LEU A 146 -8.10 8.47 25.26
N LEU A 147 -9.15 9.12 24.74
CA LEU A 147 -9.01 10.08 23.63
C LEU A 147 -8.67 11.50 24.08
N GLU A 148 -8.88 11.86 25.35
CA GLU A 148 -8.63 13.23 25.82
C GLU A 148 -7.19 13.75 25.63
N PRO A 149 -6.12 12.95 25.85
CA PRO A 149 -4.76 13.41 25.59
C PRO A 149 -4.55 13.88 24.14
N MET A 150 -5.21 13.24 23.17
CA MET A 150 -5.15 13.66 21.76
C MET A 150 -5.72 15.08 21.55
N GLN A 151 -6.65 15.52 22.40
CA GLN A 151 -7.35 16.79 22.27
C GLN A 151 -6.72 17.93 23.08
N ARG A 152 -5.96 17.62 24.16
CA ARG A 152 -5.38 18.66 25.01
C ARG A 152 -4.28 19.47 24.32
N VAL A 153 -3.34 18.81 23.63
CA VAL A 153 -2.19 19.51 23.00
C VAL A 153 -2.64 20.51 21.92
N PRO A 154 -3.54 20.16 20.96
CA PRO A 154 -4.10 21.13 20.03
C PRO A 154 -4.83 22.30 20.72
N ARG A 155 -5.44 22.07 21.89
CA ARG A 155 -6.15 23.11 22.64
C ARG A 155 -5.22 24.17 23.22
N TYR A 156 -3.99 23.80 23.63
CA TYR A 156 -2.99 24.79 24.03
C TYR A 156 -2.63 25.73 22.88
N CYS A 157 -2.46 25.23 21.65
CA CYS A 157 -2.19 26.08 20.48
C CYS A 157 -3.26 27.16 20.34
N LEU A 158 -4.54 26.79 20.42
CA LEU A 158 -5.67 27.73 20.33
C LEU A 158 -5.70 28.73 21.50
N LEU A 159 -5.40 28.28 22.72
CA LEU A 159 -5.41 29.13 23.92
C LEU A 159 -4.24 30.12 23.94
N LEU A 160 -3.02 29.67 23.62
CA LEU A 160 -1.82 30.50 23.54
C LEU A 160 -1.92 31.52 22.40
N GLU A 161 -2.40 31.11 21.22
CA GLU A 161 -2.62 32.02 20.09
C GLU A 161 -3.71 33.06 20.39
N ARG A 162 -4.79 32.68 21.08
CA ARG A 162 -5.79 33.64 21.61
C ARG A 162 -5.18 34.60 22.63
N LEU A 163 -4.37 34.10 23.57
CA LEU A 163 -3.73 34.92 24.61
C LEU A 163 -2.71 35.92 23.99
N MET A 164 -1.90 35.46 23.05
CA MET A 164 -0.92 36.25 22.30
C MET A 164 -1.59 37.39 21.53
N ARG A 165 -2.64 37.10 20.76
CA ARG A 165 -3.44 38.12 20.03
C ARG A 165 -4.11 39.17 20.94
N LYS A 166 -4.28 38.87 22.23
CA LYS A 166 -4.86 39.78 23.24
C LYS A 166 -3.81 40.39 24.18
N THR A 167 -2.52 40.19 23.86
CA THR A 167 -1.35 40.71 24.57
C THR A 167 -0.65 41.72 23.64
N ALA A 168 -0.40 42.95 24.11
CA ALA A 168 0.21 44.00 23.27
C ALA A 168 1.65 43.63 22.86
N ILE A 169 2.08 44.06 21.67
CA ILE A 169 3.40 43.70 21.10
C ILE A 169 4.57 44.12 22.02
N GLY A 170 4.44 45.26 22.72
CA GLY A 170 5.44 45.72 23.70
C GLY A 170 5.37 45.06 25.09
N HIS A 171 4.47 44.11 25.31
CA HIS A 171 4.36 43.39 26.59
C HIS A 171 5.35 42.20 26.62
N PRO A 172 6.10 41.96 27.71
CA PRO A 172 7.14 40.92 27.76
C PRO A 172 6.64 39.51 27.45
N ASP A 173 5.39 39.20 27.78
CA ASP A 173 4.72 37.93 27.47
C ASP A 173 4.40 37.73 25.97
N HIS A 174 4.43 38.76 25.10
CA HIS A 174 4.02 38.60 23.70
C HIS A 174 4.97 37.66 22.93
N GLU A 175 6.28 37.94 22.96
CA GLU A 175 7.28 37.04 22.37
C GLU A 175 7.32 35.70 23.12
N GLN A 176 7.17 35.68 24.46
CA GLN A 176 7.15 34.42 25.21
C GLN A 176 5.99 33.50 24.82
N LEU A 177 4.81 34.07 24.55
CA LEU A 177 3.64 33.31 24.09
C LEU A 177 3.80 32.83 22.65
N LYS A 178 4.50 33.60 21.80
CA LYS A 178 4.85 33.21 20.43
C LYS A 178 5.84 32.05 20.42
N ASP A 179 6.94 32.14 21.17
CA ASP A 179 7.94 31.07 21.32
C ASP A 179 7.30 29.79 21.89
N ALA A 180 6.46 29.93 22.93
CA ALA A 180 5.69 28.83 23.48
C ALA A 180 4.75 28.20 22.44
N LEU A 181 4.03 29.01 21.66
CA LEU A 181 3.11 28.55 20.63
C LEU A 181 3.86 27.76 19.54
N GLU A 182 5.01 28.24 19.08
CA GLU A 182 5.83 27.55 18.08
C GLU A 182 6.30 26.16 18.57
N GLU A 183 6.76 26.05 19.82
CA GLU A 183 7.17 24.75 20.39
C GLU A 183 6.00 23.77 20.58
N VAL A 184 4.84 24.24 21.06
CA VAL A 184 3.64 23.39 21.21
C VAL A 184 3.06 22.98 19.85
N GLN A 185 3.16 23.84 18.82
CA GLN A 185 2.77 23.52 17.45
C GLN A 185 3.61 22.40 16.85
N LYS A 186 4.94 22.37 17.07
CA LYS A 186 5.83 21.29 16.61
C LYS A 186 5.37 19.91 17.11
N VAL A 187 4.94 19.81 18.38
CA VAL A 187 4.40 18.57 18.95
C VAL A 187 3.02 18.24 18.36
N THR A 188 2.17 19.24 18.14
CA THR A 188 0.84 19.07 17.53
C THR A 188 0.92 18.58 16.08
N GLN A 189 1.87 19.08 15.29
CA GLN A 189 2.10 18.62 13.91
C GLN A 189 2.51 17.15 13.88
N PHE A 190 3.48 16.76 14.71
CA PHE A 190 3.90 15.36 14.86
C PHE A 190 2.73 14.45 15.30
N ALA A 191 1.90 14.91 16.23
CA ALA A 191 0.71 14.17 16.67
C ALA A 191 -0.27 13.90 15.51
N ASN A 192 -0.53 14.92 14.69
CA ASN A 192 -1.39 14.82 13.51
C ASN A 192 -0.79 13.94 12.40
N GLU A 193 0.53 13.83 12.31
CA GLU A 193 1.23 12.92 11.38
C GLU A 193 1.15 11.47 11.85
N MET A 194 1.33 11.20 13.14
CA MET A 194 1.17 9.85 13.71
C MET A 194 -0.25 9.31 13.56
N LEU A 195 -1.27 10.14 13.78
CA LEU A 195 -2.67 9.76 13.57
C LEU A 195 -2.97 9.46 12.10
N ARG A 196 -2.49 10.30 11.18
CA ARG A 196 -2.60 10.04 9.73
C ARG A 196 -1.90 8.75 9.33
N GLY A 197 -0.67 8.51 9.81
CA GLY A 197 0.06 7.27 9.56
C GLY A 197 -0.63 6.02 10.08
N HIS A 198 -1.32 6.09 11.23
CA HIS A 198 -2.10 4.97 11.74
C HIS A 198 -3.36 4.69 10.89
N ASP A 199 -4.10 5.73 10.50
CA ASP A 199 -5.28 5.58 9.64
C ASP A 199 -4.90 5.08 8.23
N GLU A 200 -3.78 5.56 7.69
CA GLU A 200 -3.18 5.03 6.45
C GLU A 200 -2.83 3.55 6.61
N ALA A 201 -2.09 3.16 7.66
CA ALA A 201 -1.73 1.77 7.92
C ALA A 201 -2.96 0.85 8.05
N ARG A 202 -4.01 1.32 8.73
CA ARG A 202 -5.29 0.60 8.84
C ARG A 202 -5.94 0.39 7.47
N ARG A 203 -6.06 1.44 6.65
CA ARG A 203 -6.61 1.34 5.28
C ARG A 203 -5.84 0.34 4.43
N ILE A 204 -4.51 0.33 4.54
CA ILE A 204 -3.65 -0.62 3.82
C ILE A 204 -3.91 -2.07 4.28
N ILE A 205 -4.06 -2.31 5.59
CA ILE A 205 -4.39 -3.63 6.14
C ILE A 205 -5.77 -4.09 5.68
N ASP A 206 -6.78 -3.21 5.70
CA ASP A 206 -8.14 -3.54 5.30
C ASP A 206 -8.23 -3.82 3.78
N ILE A 207 -7.45 -3.11 2.94
CA ILE A 207 -7.26 -3.44 1.52
C ILE A 207 -6.57 -4.82 1.34
N GLN A 208 -5.54 -5.13 2.14
CA GLN A 208 -4.87 -6.43 2.05
C GLN A 208 -5.81 -7.59 2.42
N ARG A 209 -6.74 -7.37 3.36
CA ARG A 209 -7.77 -8.36 3.75
C ARG A 209 -8.84 -8.56 2.69
N SER A 210 -9.19 -7.51 1.93
CA SER A 210 -10.23 -7.60 0.90
C SER A 210 -9.74 -8.14 -0.45
N LEU A 211 -8.42 -8.12 -0.71
CA LEU A 211 -7.80 -8.61 -1.95
C LEU A 211 -7.58 -10.14 -1.94
N ALA A 212 -8.62 -10.89 -2.31
CA ALA A 212 -8.52 -12.32 -2.55
C ALA A 212 -7.54 -12.63 -3.70
N GLY A 213 -6.59 -13.54 -3.44
CA GLY A 213 -5.56 -13.95 -4.39
C GLY A 213 -4.28 -13.10 -4.39
N PHE A 214 -4.16 -12.11 -3.51
CA PHE A 214 -2.92 -11.37 -3.28
C PHE A 214 -2.17 -11.91 -2.05
N SER A 215 -0.90 -12.27 -2.21
CA SER A 215 -0.09 -12.95 -1.18
C SER A 215 1.03 -12.10 -0.58
N GLU A 216 1.36 -10.95 -1.18
CA GLU A 216 2.43 -10.07 -0.70
C GLU A 216 1.96 -9.15 0.44
N ARG A 217 2.91 -8.63 1.21
CA ARG A 217 2.63 -7.63 2.26
C ARG A 217 2.51 -6.24 1.63
N LEU A 218 1.36 -5.59 1.79
CA LEU A 218 1.16 -4.20 1.40
C LEU A 218 1.79 -3.22 2.39
N LEU A 219 1.67 -3.47 3.69
CA LEU A 219 2.24 -2.59 4.72
C LEU A 219 3.77 -2.71 4.77
N LEU A 220 4.46 -1.83 4.03
CA LEU A 220 5.93 -1.68 3.99
C LEU A 220 6.33 -0.25 4.35
N PRO A 221 7.54 -0.03 4.90
CA PRO A 221 8.07 1.32 5.13
C PRO A 221 8.05 2.18 3.87
N GLY A 222 7.60 3.43 3.97
CA GLY A 222 7.52 4.37 2.85
C GLY A 222 6.35 4.16 1.88
N ARG A 223 5.64 3.03 1.92
CA ARG A 223 4.44 2.82 1.08
C ARG A 223 3.22 3.52 1.68
N LYS A 224 2.64 4.44 0.91
CA LYS A 224 1.39 5.15 1.23
C LYS A 224 0.31 4.78 0.22
N LEU A 225 -0.96 4.78 0.64
CA LEU A 225 -2.11 4.69 -0.26
C LEU A 225 -2.44 6.09 -0.78
N LEU A 226 -2.27 6.34 -2.08
CA LEU A 226 -2.50 7.64 -2.69
C LEU A 226 -3.94 7.79 -3.21
N ARG A 227 -4.49 6.76 -3.87
CA ARG A 227 -5.86 6.80 -4.41
C ARG A 227 -6.49 5.41 -4.49
N ARG A 228 -7.80 5.33 -4.23
CA ARG A 228 -8.65 4.16 -4.50
C ARG A 228 -9.82 4.60 -5.37
N GLY A 229 -10.28 3.75 -6.28
CA GLY A 229 -11.54 3.95 -6.98
C GLY A 229 -11.75 3.05 -8.19
N SER A 230 -12.97 3.10 -8.73
CA SER A 230 -13.42 2.25 -9.84
C SER A 230 -13.15 2.91 -11.19
N VAL A 231 -12.64 2.13 -12.15
CA VAL A 231 -12.50 2.52 -13.57
C VAL A 231 -13.03 1.41 -14.49
N ARG A 232 -13.30 1.74 -15.76
CA ARG A 232 -13.73 0.76 -16.76
C ARG A 232 -12.57 0.44 -17.69
N LYS A 233 -12.06 -0.79 -17.59
CA LYS A 233 -10.94 -1.28 -18.38
C LYS A 233 -11.43 -1.88 -19.69
N ILE A 234 -10.90 -1.39 -20.80
CA ILE A 234 -11.14 -1.95 -22.14
C ILE A 234 -10.38 -3.29 -22.23
N CYS A 235 -11.11 -4.36 -22.54
CA CYS A 235 -10.57 -5.70 -22.77
C CYS A 235 -11.04 -6.18 -24.16
N ARG A 236 -10.38 -7.20 -24.70
CA ARG A 236 -10.51 -7.58 -26.12
C ARG A 236 -11.93 -7.95 -26.61
N LYS A 237 -12.83 -8.27 -25.68
CA LYS A 237 -14.19 -8.78 -25.94
C LYS A 237 -15.29 -8.05 -25.15
N ASN A 238 -14.92 -7.14 -24.25
CA ASN A 238 -15.85 -6.40 -23.39
C ASN A 238 -15.13 -5.32 -22.57
N HIS A 239 -15.89 -4.33 -22.11
CA HIS A 239 -15.43 -3.37 -21.10
C HIS A 239 -15.72 -3.94 -19.72
N GLN A 240 -14.74 -3.92 -18.82
CA GLN A 240 -14.86 -4.55 -17.50
C GLN A 240 -14.53 -3.55 -16.39
N ARG A 241 -15.40 -3.46 -15.38
CA ARG A 241 -15.13 -2.70 -14.16
C ARG A 241 -13.88 -3.25 -13.45
N ARG A 242 -13.04 -2.36 -12.94
CA ARG A 242 -11.87 -2.67 -12.10
C ARG A 242 -11.76 -1.64 -10.99
N GLU A 243 -11.48 -2.11 -9.79
CA GLU A 243 -11.07 -1.26 -8.68
C GLU A 243 -9.55 -1.09 -8.75
N PHE A 244 -9.08 0.15 -8.66
CA PHE A 244 -7.66 0.51 -8.60
C PHE A 244 -7.29 0.88 -7.17
N PHE A 245 -6.11 0.43 -6.75
CA PHE A 245 -5.45 0.80 -5.51
C PHE A 245 -4.06 1.31 -5.88
N LEU A 246 -3.91 2.63 -5.93
CA LEU A 246 -2.66 3.32 -6.22
C LEU A 246 -1.94 3.60 -4.91
N PHE A 247 -0.73 3.06 -4.81
CA PHE A 247 0.22 3.33 -3.74
C PHE A 247 1.37 4.21 -4.28
N SER A 248 2.25 4.67 -3.42
CA SER A 248 3.42 5.50 -3.81
C SER A 248 4.44 4.80 -4.71
N ASP A 249 4.48 3.46 -4.72
CA ASP A 249 5.44 2.65 -5.47
C ASP A 249 4.79 1.62 -6.42
N ILE A 250 3.52 1.27 -6.20
CA ILE A 250 2.81 0.23 -6.97
C ILE A 250 1.36 0.63 -7.30
N LEU A 251 0.86 0.14 -8.44
CA LEU A 251 -0.57 0.16 -8.78
C LEU A 251 -1.10 -1.28 -8.80
N ILE A 252 -2.11 -1.55 -7.98
CA ILE A 252 -2.86 -2.82 -8.01
C ILE A 252 -4.21 -2.58 -8.67
N TYR A 253 -4.65 -3.52 -9.52
CA TYR A 253 -6.04 -3.54 -9.98
C TYR A 253 -6.70 -4.90 -9.75
N ALA A 254 -7.99 -4.85 -9.38
CA ALA A 254 -8.80 -6.00 -8.98
C ALA A 254 -10.21 -5.90 -9.60
N SER A 255 -10.93 -7.02 -9.69
CA SER A 255 -12.38 -6.99 -9.98
C SER A 255 -13.18 -7.07 -8.68
N PRO A 256 -14.41 -6.52 -8.62
CA PRO A 256 -15.32 -6.77 -7.50
C PRO A 256 -15.49 -8.29 -7.25
N GLY A 257 -15.53 -8.67 -5.98
CA GLY A 257 -15.82 -10.03 -5.53
C GLY A 257 -17.33 -10.28 -5.36
N MET A 258 -17.68 -11.39 -4.69
CA MET A 258 -19.08 -11.77 -4.44
C MET A 258 -19.69 -11.05 -3.23
N ILE A 259 -18.86 -10.52 -2.33
CA ILE A 259 -19.26 -9.77 -1.14
C ILE A 259 -18.94 -8.28 -1.38
N GLU A 260 -19.76 -7.38 -0.85
CA GLU A 260 -19.45 -5.95 -0.85
C GLU A 260 -18.08 -5.66 -0.20
N GLU A 261 -17.35 -4.70 -0.73
CA GLU A 261 -15.95 -4.40 -0.38
C GLU A 261 -14.94 -5.57 -0.52
N SER A 262 -15.32 -6.72 -1.08
CA SER A 262 -14.37 -7.78 -1.46
C SER A 262 -13.88 -7.62 -2.90
N PHE A 263 -12.62 -8.00 -3.16
CA PHE A 263 -11.98 -7.83 -4.46
C PHE A 263 -11.15 -9.06 -4.84
N VAL A 264 -11.23 -9.47 -6.11
CA VAL A 264 -10.38 -10.53 -6.67
C VAL A 264 -9.20 -9.86 -7.38
N PHE A 265 -7.98 -10.13 -6.92
CA PHE A 265 -6.74 -9.59 -7.48
C PHE A 265 -6.53 -10.00 -8.95
N HIS A 266 -6.10 -9.07 -9.82
CA HIS A 266 -5.70 -9.38 -11.20
C HIS A 266 -4.21 -9.17 -11.45
N ARG A 267 -3.65 -8.03 -11.00
CA ARG A 267 -2.23 -7.69 -11.23
C ARG A 267 -1.75 -6.57 -10.31
N LYS A 268 -0.46 -6.62 -9.98
CA LYS A 268 0.36 -5.55 -9.40
C LYS A 268 1.28 -5.02 -10.50
N LEU A 269 1.41 -3.70 -10.62
CA LEU A 269 2.36 -3.02 -11.51
C LEU A 269 3.32 -2.21 -10.66
N LEU A 270 4.62 -2.28 -10.94
CA LEU A 270 5.62 -1.40 -10.31
C LEU A 270 5.58 -0.03 -11.00
N LEU A 271 5.40 1.06 -10.25
CA LEU A 271 5.27 2.41 -10.83
C LEU A 271 6.57 2.89 -11.47
N GLU A 272 7.72 2.46 -10.96
CA GLU A 272 9.05 2.76 -11.52
C GLU A 272 9.11 2.46 -13.04
N HIS A 273 8.40 1.44 -13.49
CA HIS A 273 8.39 1.00 -14.88
C HIS A 273 7.11 1.40 -15.63
N CYS A 274 6.20 2.16 -15.00
CA CYS A 274 4.96 2.63 -15.60
C CYS A 274 5.13 3.97 -16.34
N LYS A 275 4.22 4.23 -17.29
CA LYS A 275 3.90 5.58 -17.80
C LYS A 275 2.39 5.70 -17.93
N VAL A 276 1.83 6.88 -17.66
CA VAL A 276 0.41 7.19 -17.85
C VAL A 276 0.24 8.19 -18.99
N VAL A 277 -0.73 7.97 -19.88
CA VAL A 277 -0.92 8.78 -21.09
C VAL A 277 -2.41 9.06 -21.30
N SER A 278 -2.77 10.33 -21.46
CA SER A 278 -4.14 10.72 -21.84
C SER A 278 -4.46 10.25 -23.25
N VAL A 279 -5.67 9.72 -23.47
CA VAL A 279 -6.16 9.37 -24.81
C VAL A 279 -7.15 10.43 -25.26
N THR A 280 -7.06 10.86 -26.51
CA THR A 280 -8.07 11.75 -27.13
C THR A 280 -9.39 11.02 -27.24
N ASP A 281 -10.47 11.67 -26.82
CA ASP A 281 -11.80 11.08 -26.81
C ASP A 281 -12.31 10.84 -28.25
N ASN A 282 -13.15 9.82 -28.43
CA ASN A 282 -13.77 9.48 -29.71
C ASN A 282 -15.26 9.12 -29.52
N GLU A 283 -15.96 8.82 -30.62
CA GLU A 283 -17.41 8.53 -30.61
C GLU A 283 -17.81 7.35 -29.71
N MET A 284 -16.91 6.38 -29.48
CA MET A 284 -17.21 5.17 -28.71
C MET A 284 -16.72 5.23 -27.26
N VAL A 285 -15.65 6.00 -27.00
CA VAL A 285 -15.04 6.11 -25.67
C VAL A 285 -14.58 7.55 -25.41
N GLN A 286 -15.20 8.16 -24.40
CA GLN A 286 -14.78 9.43 -23.80
C GLN A 286 -14.05 9.18 -22.49
N ASN A 287 -13.34 10.19 -21.98
CA ASN A 287 -12.63 10.13 -20.70
C ASN A 287 -11.61 8.98 -20.60
N ALA A 288 -10.97 8.62 -21.72
CA ALA A 288 -10.01 7.52 -21.76
C ALA A 288 -8.57 7.92 -21.39
N PHE A 289 -7.82 6.99 -20.79
CA PHE A 289 -6.38 7.07 -20.60
C PHE A 289 -5.72 5.68 -20.63
N GLN A 290 -4.42 5.63 -20.87
CA GLN A 290 -3.63 4.40 -20.94
C GLN A 290 -2.61 4.34 -19.80
N ILE A 291 -2.45 3.14 -19.25
CA ILE A 291 -1.34 2.79 -18.37
C ILE A 291 -0.43 1.86 -19.17
N LEU A 292 0.83 2.25 -19.31
CA LEU A 292 1.86 1.53 -20.03
C LEU A 292 2.86 0.92 -19.04
N SER A 293 3.16 -0.37 -19.14
CA SER A 293 4.17 -1.05 -18.32
C SER A 293 4.87 -2.18 -19.11
N PRO A 294 6.00 -2.76 -18.64
CA PRO A 294 6.66 -3.87 -19.32
C PRO A 294 5.73 -5.08 -19.45
N ASP A 295 5.10 -5.52 -18.37
CA ASP A 295 4.29 -6.74 -18.37
C ASP A 295 2.89 -6.56 -18.94
N LYS A 296 2.26 -5.39 -18.69
CA LYS A 296 0.87 -5.20 -19.10
C LYS A 296 0.47 -3.74 -19.26
N SER A 297 0.20 -3.39 -20.50
CA SER A 297 -0.46 -2.12 -20.85
C SER A 297 -1.93 -2.33 -21.21
N PHE A 298 -2.74 -1.32 -20.94
CA PHE A 298 -4.17 -1.30 -21.21
C PHE A 298 -4.74 0.13 -21.19
N GLN A 299 -5.87 0.30 -21.86
CA GLN A 299 -6.70 1.50 -21.79
C GLN A 299 -7.81 1.32 -20.76
N VAL A 300 -8.09 2.38 -20.02
CA VAL A 300 -9.28 2.52 -19.17
C VAL A 300 -10.01 3.82 -19.50
N TYR A 301 -11.24 3.95 -19.02
CA TYR A 301 -11.97 5.20 -19.00
C TYR A 301 -12.72 5.38 -17.68
N THR A 302 -13.01 6.63 -17.35
CA THR A 302 -13.73 7.07 -16.14
C THR A 302 -15.13 7.58 -16.48
N GLU A 303 -15.95 7.84 -15.47
CA GLU A 303 -17.32 8.33 -15.68
C GLU A 303 -17.34 9.83 -15.94
N SER A 304 -16.34 10.58 -15.44
CA SER A 304 -16.14 12.00 -15.77
C SER A 304 -14.73 12.35 -16.27
N ALA A 305 -14.62 13.49 -16.97
CA ALA A 305 -13.34 14.08 -17.36
C ALA A 305 -12.50 14.55 -16.16
N GLN A 306 -13.15 14.86 -15.03
CA GLN A 306 -12.47 15.20 -13.79
C GLN A 306 -11.76 13.99 -13.20
N GLU A 307 -12.44 12.85 -13.08
CA GLU A 307 -11.83 11.59 -12.62
C GLU A 307 -10.65 11.16 -13.52
N LYS A 308 -10.74 11.37 -14.84
CA LYS A 308 -9.63 11.13 -15.78
C LYS A 308 -8.40 11.95 -15.40
N ARG A 309 -8.56 13.27 -15.19
CA ARG A 309 -7.46 14.14 -14.76
C ARG A 309 -6.89 13.69 -13.41
N GLU A 310 -7.74 13.55 -12.39
CA GLU A 310 -7.30 13.14 -11.06
C GLU A 310 -6.56 11.79 -11.04
N TRP A 311 -6.93 10.83 -11.90
CA TRP A 311 -6.19 9.57 -12.04
C TRP A 311 -4.87 9.72 -12.80
N ILE A 312 -4.83 10.50 -13.88
CA ILE A 312 -3.59 10.78 -14.62
C ILE A 312 -2.60 11.51 -13.73
N ASP A 313 -3.05 12.56 -13.04
CA ASP A 313 -2.22 13.40 -12.18
C ASP A 313 -1.68 12.59 -11.00
N ALA A 314 -2.54 11.84 -10.29
CA ALA A 314 -2.10 11.01 -9.16
C ALA A 314 -1.10 9.91 -9.56
N ILE A 315 -1.30 9.24 -10.71
CA ILE A 315 -0.35 8.23 -11.21
C ILE A 315 0.94 8.89 -11.69
N GLY A 316 0.86 10.03 -12.38
CA GLY A 316 2.01 10.77 -12.90
C GLY A 316 2.90 11.30 -11.79
N MET A 317 2.32 11.95 -10.78
CA MET A 317 3.03 12.45 -9.60
C MET A 317 3.71 11.31 -8.83
N ALA A 318 3.02 10.19 -8.60
CA ALA A 318 3.61 9.04 -7.90
C ALA A 318 4.82 8.45 -8.65
N ILE A 319 4.77 8.37 -9.98
CA ILE A 319 5.90 7.93 -10.80
C ILE A 319 7.07 8.92 -10.71
N GLN A 320 6.79 10.23 -10.75
CA GLN A 320 7.81 11.28 -10.66
C GLN A 320 8.50 11.28 -9.28
N GLU A 321 7.74 11.30 -8.18
CA GLU A 321 8.27 11.27 -6.80
C GLU A 321 9.17 10.05 -6.57
N LEU A 322 8.77 8.88 -7.10
CA LEU A 322 9.56 7.65 -7.01
C LEU A 322 10.89 7.75 -7.78
N GLN A 323 10.88 8.33 -8.99
CA GLN A 323 12.08 8.53 -9.80
C GLN A 323 13.04 9.55 -9.18
N GLU A 324 12.52 10.63 -8.57
CA GLU A 324 13.31 11.63 -7.85
C GLU A 324 13.96 11.01 -6.60
N ALA A 325 13.19 10.26 -5.80
CA ALA A 325 13.69 9.54 -4.63
C ALA A 325 14.80 8.53 -5.00
N GLN A 326 14.63 7.77 -6.08
CA GLN A 326 15.66 6.85 -6.59
C GLN A 326 16.87 7.56 -7.20
N GLY A 327 16.68 8.74 -7.80
CA GLY A 327 17.75 9.57 -8.36
C GLY A 327 18.83 9.93 -7.35
N THR A 328 18.44 10.14 -6.09
CA THR A 328 19.36 10.43 -4.98
C THR A 328 20.15 9.22 -4.44
N LEU A 329 19.80 8.00 -4.85
CA LEU A 329 20.33 6.74 -4.27
C LEU A 329 21.25 5.94 -5.22
N LYS A 330 21.58 6.45 -6.41
CA LYS A 330 22.26 5.67 -7.47
C LYS A 330 23.67 5.18 -7.09
N LYS A 331 23.77 3.92 -6.66
CA LYS A 331 24.98 3.08 -6.79
C LYS A 331 24.86 2.13 -7.98
N GLU A 332 25.86 2.21 -8.87
CA GLU A 332 26.35 1.19 -9.82
C GLU A 332 25.31 0.23 -10.44
N LYS A 333 24.93 0.51 -11.71
CA LYS A 333 24.39 -0.53 -12.60
C LYS A 333 25.46 -1.60 -12.81
N LYS A 334 25.32 -2.79 -12.19
CA LYS A 334 26.15 -3.96 -12.52
C LYS A 334 25.90 -4.36 -13.98
N LEU A 335 26.94 -4.25 -14.79
CA LEU A 335 26.96 -4.72 -16.17
C LEU A 335 26.72 -6.24 -16.18
N ARG A 336 25.72 -6.73 -16.91
CA ARG A 336 25.56 -8.18 -17.13
C ARG A 336 26.66 -8.66 -18.11
N PRO A 337 27.20 -9.87 -17.95
CA PRO A 337 27.95 -10.51 -19.03
C PRO A 337 27.04 -10.70 -20.24
N GLN A 338 27.54 -10.40 -21.43
CA GLN A 338 26.87 -10.78 -22.68
C GLN A 338 26.81 -12.31 -22.76
N LEU A 339 25.62 -12.89 -22.63
CA LEU A 339 25.35 -14.24 -23.11
C LEU A 339 24.84 -14.16 -24.55
N ASP A 340 25.14 -15.18 -25.36
CA ASP A 340 24.94 -15.21 -26.81
C ASP A 340 23.49 -14.94 -27.25
N SER A 341 23.16 -13.66 -27.49
CA SER A 341 21.83 -13.20 -27.92
C SER A 341 21.60 -13.30 -29.44
N PHE A 342 22.56 -13.88 -30.17
CA PHE A 342 22.75 -13.81 -31.63
C PHE A 342 21.68 -14.48 -32.51
N LYS A 343 20.45 -14.74 -32.01
CA LYS A 343 19.30 -15.17 -32.85
C LYS A 343 17.97 -14.50 -32.54
N HIS A 344 17.88 -13.62 -31.55
CA HIS A 344 16.66 -12.83 -31.32
C HIS A 344 17.04 -11.39 -30.99
N ARG A 345 16.65 -10.45 -31.87
CA ARG A 345 16.87 -9.01 -31.64
C ARG A 345 16.21 -8.60 -30.31
N VAL A 346 16.97 -7.90 -29.45
CA VAL A 346 16.61 -7.63 -28.05
C VAL A 346 15.92 -6.27 -27.89
N VAL A 347 14.97 -6.15 -26.96
CA VAL A 347 14.37 -4.87 -26.54
C VAL A 347 14.68 -4.58 -25.06
N GLU A 348 15.61 -3.67 -24.77
CA GLU A 348 15.96 -3.31 -23.39
C GLU A 348 14.86 -2.51 -22.68
N GLU A 349 14.28 -1.49 -23.33
CA GLU A 349 13.18 -0.68 -22.76
C GLU A 349 11.80 -1.13 -23.28
N TYR A 350 11.45 -2.40 -23.06
CA TYR A 350 10.17 -2.91 -23.50
C TYR A 350 8.99 -2.37 -22.67
N LYS A 351 7.94 -1.92 -23.35
CA LYS A 351 6.60 -1.71 -22.79
C LYS A 351 5.63 -2.50 -23.64
N ALA A 352 4.74 -3.26 -23.01
CA ALA A 352 3.68 -3.95 -23.75
C ALA A 352 2.81 -2.91 -24.47
N PRO A 353 2.30 -3.18 -25.68
CA PRO A 353 1.34 -2.28 -26.32
C PRO A 353 -0.06 -2.46 -25.69
N VAL A 354 -0.89 -1.43 -25.84
CA VAL A 354 -2.35 -1.58 -25.67
C VAL A 354 -2.88 -2.32 -26.89
N TRP A 355 -3.70 -3.36 -26.67
CA TRP A 355 -4.17 -4.21 -27.75
C TRP A 355 -5.52 -3.71 -28.27
N VAL A 356 -5.66 -3.63 -29.59
CA VAL A 356 -6.96 -3.40 -30.21
C VAL A 356 -7.88 -4.59 -29.89
N PRO A 357 -9.15 -4.35 -29.52
CA PRO A 357 -10.13 -5.42 -29.32
C PRO A 357 -10.26 -6.36 -30.51
N ASP A 358 -10.65 -7.60 -30.23
CA ASP A 358 -10.83 -8.60 -31.28
C ASP A 358 -12.03 -8.24 -32.17
N ASP A 359 -13.10 -7.69 -31.60
CA ASP A 359 -14.35 -7.40 -32.31
C ASP A 359 -14.21 -6.20 -33.27
N ASP A 360 -13.42 -5.20 -32.90
CA ASP A 360 -13.06 -4.03 -33.74
C ASP A 360 -12.19 -4.42 -34.96
N ALA A 361 -11.59 -5.61 -34.93
CA ALA A 361 -10.66 -6.08 -35.96
C ALA A 361 -11.31 -7.09 -36.91
N VAL A 362 -12.10 -6.61 -37.87
CA VAL A 362 -12.73 -7.47 -38.91
C VAL A 362 -11.72 -8.00 -39.94
N SER A 363 -10.65 -7.26 -40.22
CA SER A 363 -9.59 -7.60 -41.17
C SER A 363 -8.19 -7.40 -40.58
N CYS A 364 -7.19 -8.01 -41.21
CA CYS A 364 -5.79 -7.89 -40.81
C CYS A 364 -5.31 -6.44 -41.00
N MET A 365 -4.87 -5.77 -39.93
CA MET A 365 -4.44 -4.36 -39.92
C MET A 365 -3.07 -4.10 -40.62
N ILE A 366 -2.66 -4.99 -41.51
CA ILE A 366 -1.48 -4.92 -42.37
C ILE A 366 -1.93 -5.16 -43.82
N CYS A 367 -2.29 -6.40 -44.18
CA CYS A 367 -2.71 -6.77 -45.54
C CYS A 367 -4.19 -6.54 -45.87
N GLN A 368 -5.00 -6.01 -44.95
CA GLN A 368 -6.44 -5.70 -45.08
C GLN A 368 -7.36 -6.90 -45.42
N LEU A 369 -6.84 -8.13 -45.47
CA LEU A 369 -7.65 -9.33 -45.69
C LEU A 369 -8.48 -9.69 -44.45
N GLU A 370 -9.77 -9.94 -44.65
CA GLU A 370 -10.73 -10.36 -43.61
C GLU A 370 -10.27 -11.56 -42.78
N PHE A 371 -10.53 -11.54 -41.47
CA PHE A 371 -10.33 -12.73 -40.63
C PHE A 371 -11.45 -13.76 -40.84
N ARG A 372 -11.07 -15.02 -40.99
CA ARG A 372 -11.97 -16.17 -41.21
C ARG A 372 -11.43 -17.39 -40.44
N LEU A 373 -12.15 -18.51 -40.36
CA LEU A 373 -11.73 -19.69 -39.57
C LEU A 373 -10.29 -20.18 -39.85
N TYR A 374 -9.82 -20.05 -41.10
CA TYR A 374 -8.47 -20.39 -41.55
C TYR A 374 -7.45 -19.23 -41.45
N ARG A 375 -7.91 -17.98 -41.29
CA ARG A 375 -7.06 -16.79 -41.09
C ARG A 375 -7.32 -16.26 -39.68
N ARG A 376 -6.58 -16.79 -38.70
CA ARG A 376 -6.73 -16.46 -37.28
C ARG A 376 -6.14 -15.09 -36.94
N LYS A 377 -6.71 -14.48 -35.89
CA LYS A 377 -6.26 -13.20 -35.29
C LYS A 377 -5.04 -13.44 -34.39
N HIS A 378 -4.01 -12.62 -34.54
CA HIS A 378 -2.84 -12.55 -33.68
C HIS A 378 -2.58 -11.08 -33.33
N HIS A 379 -2.07 -10.76 -32.15
CA HIS A 379 -1.69 -9.39 -31.80
C HIS A 379 -0.18 -9.20 -31.90
N CYS A 380 0.24 -8.11 -32.56
CA CYS A 380 1.63 -7.69 -32.53
C CYS A 380 2.01 -7.24 -31.11
N ARG A 381 3.09 -7.79 -30.55
CA ARG A 381 3.60 -7.44 -29.23
C ARG A 381 4.43 -6.14 -29.20
N LEU A 382 4.63 -5.47 -30.35
CA LEU A 382 5.23 -4.13 -30.41
C LEU A 382 4.18 -3.01 -30.53
N CYS A 383 3.13 -3.19 -31.34
CA CYS A 383 2.15 -2.13 -31.62
C CYS A 383 0.69 -2.46 -31.28
N GLY A 384 0.37 -3.68 -30.83
CA GLY A 384 -0.97 -4.04 -30.36
C GLY A 384 -2.04 -4.23 -31.44
N LYS A 385 -1.72 -3.97 -32.71
CA LYS A 385 -2.59 -4.24 -33.88
C LYS A 385 -2.90 -5.73 -34.03
N VAL A 386 -4.09 -6.02 -34.58
CA VAL A 386 -4.53 -7.39 -34.92
C VAL A 386 -4.12 -7.73 -36.34
N VAL A 387 -3.37 -8.82 -36.49
CA VAL A 387 -2.69 -9.23 -37.71
C VAL A 387 -2.84 -10.73 -37.96
N CYS A 388 -2.67 -11.16 -39.21
CA CYS A 388 -2.65 -12.58 -39.55
C CYS A 388 -1.24 -13.18 -39.41
N HIS A 389 -1.14 -14.51 -39.41
CA HIS A 389 0.16 -15.21 -39.31
C HIS A 389 1.16 -14.77 -40.39
N ALA A 390 0.70 -14.56 -41.63
CA ALA A 390 1.53 -14.15 -42.76
C ALA A 390 2.01 -12.69 -42.72
N CYS A 391 1.51 -11.88 -41.78
CA CYS A 391 1.97 -10.51 -41.52
C CYS A 391 2.61 -10.35 -40.14
N SER A 392 3.00 -11.47 -39.52
CA SER A 392 3.62 -11.52 -38.20
C SER A 392 4.53 -12.74 -38.04
N SER A 393 5.40 -12.95 -39.03
CA SER A 393 6.29 -14.10 -39.11
C SER A 393 7.43 -14.05 -38.09
N ARG A 394 7.86 -12.84 -37.68
CA ARG A 394 9.07 -12.61 -36.87
C ARG A 394 8.79 -12.48 -35.36
N ASN A 395 9.76 -12.89 -34.55
CA ASN A 395 9.75 -12.81 -33.09
C ASN A 395 10.98 -12.05 -32.55
N PHE A 396 10.86 -11.44 -31.38
CA PHE A 396 11.94 -10.69 -30.70
C PHE A 396 12.08 -11.11 -29.23
N LEU A 397 13.17 -10.70 -28.58
CA LEU A 397 13.46 -11.02 -27.17
C LEU A 397 13.20 -9.83 -26.24
N ILE A 398 12.54 -10.10 -25.11
CA ILE A 398 12.40 -9.18 -23.98
C ILE A 398 13.24 -9.76 -22.82
N PRO A 399 14.29 -9.05 -22.34
CA PRO A 399 15.09 -9.50 -21.21
C PRO A 399 14.27 -9.67 -19.93
N GLY A 400 14.59 -10.68 -19.12
CA GLY A 400 14.02 -10.86 -17.79
C GLY A 400 14.65 -9.96 -16.72
N GLU A 401 13.84 -9.36 -15.85
CA GLU A 401 14.30 -8.49 -14.76
C GLU A 401 14.92 -9.31 -13.61
N THR A 402 16.25 -9.21 -13.46
CA THR A 402 17.14 -9.75 -12.40
C THR A 402 17.10 -11.26 -12.06
N ALA A 403 15.99 -11.96 -12.24
CA ALA A 403 15.82 -13.39 -11.96
C ALA A 403 14.79 -14.09 -12.87
N GLU A 404 14.03 -13.36 -13.69
CA GLU A 404 13.10 -13.95 -14.67
C GLU A 404 13.81 -14.43 -15.94
N GLU A 405 13.22 -15.42 -16.62
CA GLU A 405 13.68 -15.91 -17.93
C GLU A 405 13.31 -14.92 -19.06
N ASP A 406 14.15 -14.84 -20.09
CA ASP A 406 13.90 -13.98 -21.25
C ASP A 406 12.68 -14.44 -22.06
N ARG A 407 11.84 -13.49 -22.49
CA ARG A 407 10.55 -13.78 -23.14
C ARG A 407 10.63 -13.55 -24.66
N VAL A 408 10.37 -14.60 -25.45
CA VAL A 408 10.26 -14.52 -26.92
C VAL A 408 8.82 -14.17 -27.31
N GLU A 409 8.64 -13.07 -28.03
CA GLU A 409 7.31 -12.51 -28.37
C GLU A 409 7.18 -12.16 -29.87
N ARG A 410 5.95 -12.19 -30.38
CA ARG A 410 5.64 -12.01 -31.82
C ARG A 410 5.51 -10.53 -32.21
N ALA A 411 6.19 -10.10 -33.28
CA ALA A 411 5.96 -8.82 -33.92
C ALA A 411 5.11 -8.99 -35.20
N CYS A 412 4.43 -7.92 -35.65
CA CYS A 412 4.08 -7.83 -37.07
C CYS A 412 5.33 -7.47 -37.86
N ASP A 413 5.40 -7.91 -39.11
CA ASP A 413 6.64 -7.80 -39.88
C ASP A 413 7.05 -6.33 -40.05
N LEU A 414 6.10 -5.41 -40.25
CA LEU A 414 6.38 -3.96 -40.28
C LEU A 414 7.12 -3.46 -39.04
N CYS A 415 6.60 -3.71 -37.83
CA CYS A 415 7.24 -3.24 -36.59
C CYS A 415 8.56 -3.96 -36.28
N PHE A 416 8.80 -5.13 -36.87
CA PHE A 416 10.11 -5.77 -36.78
C PHE A 416 11.13 -5.05 -37.68
N HIS A 417 10.79 -4.79 -38.95
CA HIS A 417 11.69 -4.09 -39.89
C HIS A 417 11.93 -2.63 -39.48
N GLU A 418 10.91 -1.93 -39.00
CA GLU A 418 11.01 -0.56 -38.49
C GLU A 418 12.00 -0.44 -37.31
N ARG A 419 12.11 -1.51 -36.50
CA ARG A 419 12.95 -1.51 -35.29
C ARG A 419 14.34 -2.12 -35.49
N TRP A 420 14.52 -3.02 -36.48
CA TRP A 420 15.75 -3.81 -36.65
C TRP A 420 16.23 -4.00 -38.10
N GLY A 421 15.67 -3.23 -39.04
CA GLY A 421 16.03 -3.29 -40.46
C GLY A 421 15.55 -4.57 -41.17
N ASN A 422 16.01 -4.72 -42.41
CA ASN A 422 15.72 -5.90 -43.23
C ASN A 422 16.73 -7.02 -42.90
N ALA A 423 16.52 -7.69 -41.77
CA ALA A 423 17.46 -8.65 -41.19
C ALA A 423 17.86 -9.82 -42.12
N ASP A 424 17.09 -10.09 -43.18
CA ASP A 424 17.40 -11.14 -44.16
C ASP A 424 18.68 -10.84 -44.96
N ALA A 425 19.07 -9.56 -45.11
CA ALA A 425 20.33 -9.18 -45.77
C ALA A 425 21.55 -9.36 -44.86
N ASP A 426 21.43 -8.99 -43.57
CA ASP A 426 22.48 -9.16 -42.57
C ASP A 426 22.82 -10.64 -42.38
N ASP A 427 21.78 -11.49 -42.24
CA ASP A 427 21.93 -12.93 -42.01
C ASP A 427 22.59 -13.63 -43.22
N GLU A 428 22.31 -13.20 -44.46
CA GLU A 428 22.93 -13.75 -45.68
C GLU A 428 24.41 -13.31 -45.86
N GLU A 429 24.75 -12.03 -45.62
CA GLU A 429 26.15 -11.58 -45.64
C GLU A 429 26.98 -12.21 -44.51
N GLU A 430 26.40 -12.39 -43.32
CA GLU A 430 27.12 -12.96 -42.17
C GLU A 430 27.29 -14.48 -42.28
N GLU A 431 26.32 -15.22 -42.84
CA GLU A 431 26.51 -16.66 -43.14
C GLU A 431 27.54 -16.86 -44.28
N ALA A 432 27.56 -15.99 -45.29
CA ALA A 432 28.59 -15.97 -46.33
C ALA A 432 29.98 -15.64 -45.76
N LEU A 433 30.10 -14.66 -44.86
CA LEU A 433 31.34 -14.31 -44.18
C LEU A 433 31.83 -15.44 -43.26
N ALA A 434 30.91 -16.11 -42.56
CA ALA A 434 31.22 -17.25 -41.71
C ALA A 434 31.71 -18.45 -42.52
N ASP A 435 31.17 -18.71 -43.72
CA ASP A 435 31.70 -19.72 -44.64
C ASP A 435 33.03 -19.32 -45.29
N MET A 436 33.25 -18.03 -45.55
CA MET A 436 34.54 -17.50 -46.00
C MET A 436 35.64 -17.67 -44.92
N LEU A 437 35.28 -17.54 -43.63
CA LEU A 437 36.18 -17.77 -42.50
C LEU A 437 36.41 -19.27 -42.23
N ARG A 438 35.38 -20.12 -42.40
CA ARG A 438 35.48 -21.59 -42.32
C ARG A 438 36.34 -22.18 -43.45
N SER A 439 36.31 -21.60 -44.65
CA SER A 439 37.18 -22.01 -45.76
C SER A 439 38.62 -21.50 -45.60
N ARG A 440 38.84 -20.28 -45.09
CA ARG A 440 40.19 -19.78 -44.77
C ARG A 440 40.91 -20.60 -43.68
N THR A 441 40.19 -21.13 -42.70
CA THR A 441 40.78 -21.93 -41.61
C THR A 441 41.24 -23.33 -42.03
N MET A 442 40.83 -23.83 -43.21
CA MET A 442 41.34 -25.09 -43.78
C MET A 442 42.74 -24.99 -44.40
N ASN A 443 43.19 -23.78 -44.78
CA ASN A 443 44.45 -23.58 -45.51
C ASN A 443 45.66 -23.22 -44.62
N PHE A 444 45.52 -23.28 -43.28
CA PHE A 444 46.57 -22.83 -42.34
C PHE A 444 47.04 -23.93 -41.36
N VAL A 445 47.15 -25.18 -41.83
CA VAL A 445 47.69 -26.31 -41.05
C VAL A 445 48.73 -27.11 -41.86
N GLN A 446 49.84 -26.46 -42.24
CA GLN A 446 51.08 -27.12 -42.68
C GLN A 446 52.33 -26.39 -42.17
N SER A 447 52.63 -26.51 -40.88
CA SER A 447 53.98 -26.40 -40.27
C SER A 447 53.92 -26.73 -38.77
N PRO A 448 54.72 -27.68 -38.25
CA PRO A 448 54.73 -28.00 -36.82
C PRO A 448 55.79 -27.17 -36.06
N GLY A 449 55.37 -26.38 -35.06
CA GLY A 449 56.33 -25.62 -34.25
C GLY A 449 55.72 -24.82 -33.09
N LEU A 450 55.89 -25.36 -31.87
CA LEU A 450 55.68 -24.70 -30.56
C LEU A 450 54.24 -24.33 -30.14
N ALA A 451 53.96 -24.52 -28.85
CA ALA A 451 52.64 -24.45 -28.25
C ALA A 451 52.53 -23.33 -27.21
N ALA A 452 51.30 -22.87 -26.91
CA ALA A 452 50.81 -22.78 -25.52
C ALA A 452 49.32 -22.38 -25.38
N ARG A 453 48.60 -23.14 -24.52
CA ARG A 453 47.44 -22.72 -23.69
C ARG A 453 46.12 -22.29 -24.36
N ILE A 454 45.30 -23.28 -24.75
CA ILE A 454 43.85 -23.26 -24.50
C ILE A 454 43.41 -24.60 -23.89
N SER A 455 42.92 -24.59 -22.65
CA SER A 455 42.37 -25.79 -21.99
C SER A 455 40.86 -25.89 -22.17
N ARG A 456 40.48 -26.62 -23.22
CA ARG A 456 39.31 -27.52 -23.32
C ARG A 456 38.01 -27.11 -22.59
N VAL A 457 37.01 -26.71 -23.38
CA VAL A 457 35.61 -27.16 -23.16
C VAL A 457 35.18 -27.95 -24.40
N SER A 458 34.64 -29.14 -24.18
CA SER A 458 34.29 -30.09 -25.24
C SER A 458 32.87 -29.84 -25.76
N VAL A 459 32.73 -29.48 -27.04
CA VAL A 459 31.44 -29.46 -27.73
C VAL A 459 31.13 -30.87 -28.24
N ARG A 460 30.16 -31.55 -27.64
CA ARG A 460 29.53 -32.75 -28.23
C ARG A 460 28.25 -32.35 -28.96
N ARG A 461 28.25 -32.50 -30.29
CA ARG A 461 27.04 -32.51 -31.12
C ARG A 461 26.25 -33.79 -30.88
N SER A 462 24.91 -33.69 -30.89
CA SER A 462 24.05 -34.80 -31.30
C SER A 462 22.70 -34.29 -31.84
N ILE A 463 22.25 -34.87 -32.95
CA ILE A 463 21.05 -34.48 -33.71
C ILE A 463 19.90 -35.47 -33.41
N ARG A 464 18.66 -35.00 -33.64
CA ARG A 464 17.35 -35.66 -33.42
C ARG A 464 17.17 -37.08 -34.01
N ARG A 465 16.08 -37.73 -33.51
CA ARG A 465 15.28 -38.89 -34.05
C ARG A 465 15.69 -40.28 -33.52
N ARG A 466 14.81 -41.27 -33.28
CA ARG A 466 13.33 -41.38 -33.08
C ARG A 466 13.02 -42.86 -32.65
N ILE A 467 11.80 -43.17 -32.17
CA ILE A 467 11.16 -44.52 -32.08
C ILE A 467 11.49 -45.41 -30.85
N GLY A 468 10.45 -45.96 -30.18
CA GLY A 468 10.37 -47.42 -29.98
C GLY A 468 10.36 -48.06 -28.57
N ALA A 469 9.18 -48.12 -27.93
CA ALA A 469 8.63 -49.27 -27.16
C ALA A 469 9.41 -50.04 -26.03
N LYS A 470 8.73 -50.13 -24.87
CA LYS A 470 8.57 -51.28 -23.93
C LYS A 470 9.80 -52.12 -23.48
N THR A 471 9.98 -52.22 -22.15
CA THR A 471 9.82 -53.46 -21.34
C THR A 471 9.78 -53.15 -19.82
N CYS A 472 9.45 -54.15 -19.01
CA CYS A 472 9.05 -54.04 -17.60
C CYS A 472 10.19 -54.01 -16.55
N SER A 473 9.83 -53.46 -15.37
CA SER A 473 10.15 -53.83 -13.96
C SER A 473 10.87 -55.18 -13.70
N PRO A 474 11.60 -55.40 -12.57
CA PRO A 474 11.05 -55.16 -11.22
C PRO A 474 11.99 -54.90 -10.00
N SER A 475 11.33 -54.54 -8.87
CA SER A 475 11.73 -54.77 -7.46
C SER A 475 12.98 -54.02 -6.93
N THR A 476 13.18 -53.77 -5.62
CA THR A 476 12.52 -54.27 -4.39
C THR A 476 12.23 -53.16 -3.37
N ASP A 477 11.04 -53.25 -2.76
CA ASP A 477 10.69 -53.16 -1.34
C ASP A 477 11.60 -52.46 -0.31
N THR A 478 11.00 -51.58 0.50
CA THR A 478 10.54 -51.97 1.86
C THR A 478 9.56 -50.93 2.44
N ASP A 479 8.37 -51.42 2.82
CA ASP A 479 7.68 -51.25 4.12
C ASP A 479 7.89 -49.96 4.95
N ALA A 480 6.89 -49.33 5.60
CA ALA A 480 5.43 -49.55 5.70
C ALA A 480 4.77 -48.27 6.33
N HIS A 481 3.49 -48.16 6.76
CA HIS A 481 2.37 -49.10 6.87
C HIS A 481 0.98 -48.38 6.81
N ALA A 482 -0.06 -49.04 7.33
CA ALA A 482 -1.48 -48.73 7.45
C ALA A 482 -1.86 -47.51 8.36
N LYS A 483 -3.08 -46.96 8.35
CA LYS A 483 -4.41 -47.60 8.26
C LYS A 483 -5.47 -46.81 7.46
N ARG A 484 -6.51 -47.55 7.02
CA ARG A 484 -7.62 -47.10 6.15
C ARG A 484 -8.95 -47.62 6.72
N ALA A 485 -10.05 -46.87 6.49
CA ALA A 485 -11.47 -47.29 6.68
C ALA A 485 -11.90 -47.57 8.14
N THR A 486 -13.17 -47.51 8.53
CA THR A 486 -14.47 -47.46 7.82
C THR A 486 -15.21 -46.12 8.14
N SER A 487 -16.53 -45.86 8.01
CA SER A 487 -17.73 -46.69 7.73
C SER A 487 -18.88 -45.89 7.05
N ARG A 488 -20.13 -46.33 7.23
CA ARG A 488 -21.36 -45.95 6.53
C ARG A 488 -22.41 -45.24 7.42
N GLN A 489 -22.98 -44.14 6.90
CA GLN A 489 -24.41 -43.97 6.55
C GLN A 489 -25.50 -44.83 7.25
N VAL A 490 -26.51 -44.21 7.91
CA VAL A 490 -27.96 -44.57 7.84
C VAL A 490 -28.86 -43.32 8.10
N LEU A 491 -29.95 -43.24 7.33
CA LEU A 491 -31.13 -42.35 7.27
C LEU A 491 -31.74 -41.80 8.60
N ARG A 492 -32.37 -40.60 8.53
CA ARG A 492 -33.84 -40.42 8.65
C ARG A 492 -34.41 -39.03 8.30
N SER A 493 -35.61 -39.09 7.72
CA SER A 493 -36.69 -38.13 7.33
C SER A 493 -36.79 -36.70 7.91
N MET A 494 -37.27 -35.80 7.02
CA MET A 494 -37.94 -34.50 7.25
C MET A 494 -39.19 -34.56 8.17
N PRO A 495 -39.75 -33.41 8.63
CA PRO A 495 -40.74 -32.64 7.83
C PRO A 495 -40.55 -31.11 7.78
N LYS A 496 -41.37 -30.43 6.94
CA LYS A 496 -41.41 -28.98 6.67
C LYS A 496 -42.65 -28.30 7.29
N GLY A 497 -42.62 -26.97 7.40
CA GLY A 497 -43.78 -26.08 7.64
C GLY A 497 -44.05 -25.79 9.12
N LEU A 498 -44.60 -24.66 9.55
CA LEU A 498 -45.11 -23.41 8.93
C LEU A 498 -44.72 -22.25 9.90
N TYR A 499 -44.63 -20.97 9.52
CA TYR A 499 -45.77 -20.04 9.41
C TYR A 499 -45.40 -18.71 8.72
N ARG A 500 -46.44 -17.95 8.38
CA ARG A 500 -46.50 -16.71 7.57
C ARG A 500 -46.94 -15.52 8.46
N ILE A 501 -47.17 -14.32 7.88
CA ILE A 501 -47.82 -13.12 8.46
C ILE A 501 -46.84 -12.19 9.22
N SER A 502 -46.89 -10.84 9.14
CA SER A 502 -47.41 -9.88 8.12
C SER A 502 -46.82 -8.48 8.40
N LEU A 503 -46.84 -7.60 7.41
CA LEU A 503 -46.59 -6.15 7.56
C LEU A 503 -47.89 -5.36 7.81
N ALA A 504 -47.69 -4.10 8.26
CA ALA A 504 -48.51 -2.89 8.03
C ALA A 504 -49.64 -2.47 9.01
N GLY A 505 -49.65 -1.14 9.29
CA GLY A 505 -50.69 -0.35 9.97
C GLY A 505 -50.28 0.10 11.38
N LYS A 506 -50.43 1.36 11.83
CA LYS A 506 -51.02 2.62 11.32
C LYS A 506 -50.50 3.81 12.19
N PRO A 507 -50.84 5.09 11.94
CA PRO A 507 -51.53 5.66 10.77
C PRO A 507 -50.61 6.48 9.85
#